data_AF-A0A164CJU2-F1
#
_entry.id   AF-A0A164CJU2-F1
#
_cell.length_a   1.000
_cell.length_b   1.000
_cell.length_c   1.000
_cell.angle_alpha   90.00
_cell.angle_beta   90.00
_cell.angle_gamma   90.00
#
_symmetry.space_group_name_H-M   'P 1'
#
loop_
_entity.id
_entity.type
_entity.pdbx_description
1 polymer ?
#
loop_
_entity_poly.entity_id
_entity_poly.type
_entity_poly.pdbx_seq_one_letter_code
_entity_poly.pdbx_strand_id
1 'polypeptide(L)'
;MGDWSQQLLEMNFQKETKEDGSTSYTRITGHRRDYYWTKITVKQVGSPTPDAWQVTCARSEIRIGLWKIHNTTQDISVVVHTSAQKMIEDINYQTSLKPSFLSKISN
;
A
#
# COMPACT_ATOMS: atom_id res chain seq x y z
N MET A 1 -15.29 18.81 3.26
CA MET A 1 -14.22 17.96 2.69
C MET A 1 -13.99 16.86 3.71
N GLY A 2 -14.32 15.61 3.37
CA GLY A 2 -14.14 14.49 4.31
C GLY A 2 -12.67 14.33 4.66
N ASP A 3 -12.38 14.18 5.95
CA ASP A 3 -11.01 14.06 6.45
C ASP A 3 -10.42 12.72 6.02
N TRP A 4 -9.80 12.69 4.84
CA TRP A 4 -9.14 11.51 4.28
C TRP A 4 -8.07 10.97 5.24
N SER A 5 -7.46 11.85 6.04
CA SER A 5 -6.45 11.47 6.99
C SER A 5 -7.03 10.65 8.14
N GLN A 6 -8.24 11.00 8.60
CA GLN A 6 -8.99 10.24 9.58
C GLN A 6 -9.41 8.87 9.02
N GLN A 7 -9.87 8.81 7.77
CA GLN A 7 -10.22 7.53 7.11
C GLN A 7 -9.01 6.59 7.00
N LEU A 8 -7.81 7.12 6.72
CA LEU A 8 -6.59 6.31 6.72
C LEU A 8 -6.27 5.76 8.12
N LEU A 9 -6.45 6.57 9.17
CA LEU A 9 -6.25 6.12 10.55
C LEU A 9 -7.26 5.03 10.95
N GLU A 10 -8.53 5.17 10.58
CA GLU A 10 -9.56 4.13 10.76
C GLU A 10 -9.22 2.84 10.01
N MET A 11 -8.55 2.95 8.86
CA MET A 11 -7.99 1.82 8.11
C MET A 11 -6.69 1.25 8.71
N ASN A 12 -6.28 1.65 9.92
CA ASN A 12 -5.04 1.23 10.58
C ASN A 12 -3.75 1.63 9.84
N PHE A 13 -3.76 2.76 9.13
CA PHE A 13 -2.52 3.36 8.67
C PHE A 13 -1.78 4.02 9.84
N GLN A 14 -0.46 3.84 9.87
CA GLN A 14 0.43 4.55 10.76
C GLN A 14 0.84 5.87 10.11
N LYS A 15 0.66 6.96 10.84
CA LYS A 15 1.15 8.28 10.44
C LYS A 15 2.62 8.41 10.84
N GLU A 16 3.48 8.61 9.86
CA GLU A 16 4.91 8.89 10.04
C GLU A 16 5.19 10.32 9.58
N THR A 17 5.72 11.14 10.48
CA THR A 17 6.25 12.46 10.15
C THR A 17 7.75 12.34 9.96
N LYS A 18 8.25 12.78 8.81
CA LYS A 18 9.67 12.76 8.48
C LYS A 18 10.37 14.04 8.93
N GLU A 19 11.70 14.00 8.98
CA GLU A 19 12.54 15.14 9.37
C GLU A 19 12.39 16.36 8.46
N ASP A 20 11.99 16.15 7.20
CA ASP A 20 11.66 17.20 6.22
C ASP A 20 10.28 17.86 6.48
N GLY A 21 9.59 17.48 7.55
CA GLY A 21 8.24 17.93 7.87
C GLY A 21 7.14 17.28 7.03
N SER A 22 7.48 16.41 6.08
CA SER A 22 6.50 15.70 5.27
C SER A 22 5.80 14.62 6.10
N THR A 23 4.49 14.46 5.87
CA THR A 23 3.69 13.42 6.48
C THR A 23 3.45 12.30 5.48
N SER A 24 3.69 11.06 5.91
CA SER A 24 3.32 9.86 5.16
C SER A 24 2.45 8.94 6.00
N TYR A 25 1.50 8.27 5.36
CA TYR A 25 0.66 7.27 5.98
C TYR A 25 1.07 5.91 5.42
N THR A 26 1.47 4.99 6.29
CA THR A 26 1.91 3.66 5.88
C THR A 26 1.07 2.59 6.53
N ARG A 27 0.62 1.61 5.74
CA ARG A 27 -0.01 0.39 6.23
C ARG A 27 0.71 -0.80 5.64
N ILE A 28 1.04 -1.77 6.49
CA ILE A 28 1.58 -3.06 6.07
C ILE A 28 0.53 -4.12 6.41
N THR A 29 0.06 -4.83 5.40
CA THR A 29 -0.87 -5.95 5.54
C THR A 29 -0.14 -7.25 5.19
N GLY A 30 -0.34 -8.28 6.00
CA GLY A 30 0.41 -9.55 5.93
C GLY A 30 1.45 -9.63 7.05
N HIS A 31 1.66 -10.82 7.60
CA HIS A 31 2.64 -11.00 8.65
C HIS A 31 4.04 -11.03 8.01
N ARG A 32 5.04 -10.40 8.65
CA ARG A 32 6.44 -10.42 8.16
C ARG A 32 7.05 -11.84 8.08
N ARG A 33 6.39 -12.82 8.73
CA ARG A 33 6.71 -14.25 8.68
C ARG A 33 5.88 -15.01 7.64
N ASP A 34 4.81 -14.40 7.15
CA ASP A 34 4.00 -14.97 6.08
C ASP A 34 4.69 -14.73 4.75
N TYR A 35 4.50 -15.69 3.85
CA TYR A 35 5.05 -15.69 2.51
C TYR A 35 4.48 -14.58 1.60
N TYR A 36 3.83 -13.56 2.15
CA TYR A 36 3.22 -12.45 1.44
C TYR A 36 3.07 -11.21 2.33
N TRP A 37 3.42 -10.05 1.79
CA TRP A 37 3.06 -8.77 2.39
C TRP A 37 2.74 -7.73 1.31
N THR A 38 1.85 -6.81 1.68
CA THR A 38 1.52 -5.60 0.91
C THR A 38 1.77 -4.39 1.78
N LYS A 39 2.59 -3.46 1.29
CA LYS A 39 2.87 -2.17 1.92
C LYS A 39 2.25 -1.07 1.08
N ILE A 40 1.34 -0.31 1.67
CA ILE A 40 0.72 0.85 1.05
C ILE A 40 1.26 2.08 1.76
N THR A 41 1.79 3.03 1.01
CA THR A 41 2.29 4.30 1.51
C THR A 41 1.61 5.44 0.75
N VAL A 42 0.97 6.35 1.50
CA VAL A 42 0.32 7.55 0.97
C VAL A 42 1.15 8.76 1.36
N LYS A 43 1.43 9.63 0.40
CA LYS A 43 2.08 10.92 0.62
C LYS A 43 1.29 12.01 -0.08
N GLN A 44 1.13 13.14 0.59
CA GLN A 44 0.58 14.32 -0.06
C GLN A 44 1.68 14.96 -0.93
N VAL A 45 1.34 15.31 -2.15
CA VAL A 45 2.24 15.88 -3.15
C VAL A 45 1.55 17.06 -3.85
N GLY A 46 2.35 17.96 -4.43
CA GLY A 46 1.87 19.23 -4.98
C GLY A 46 2.54 20.39 -4.25
N SER A 47 3.16 21.27 -5.04
CA SER A 47 3.79 22.50 -4.56
C SER A 47 3.34 23.62 -5.48
N PRO A 48 2.98 24.82 -4.96
CA PRO A 48 3.07 25.26 -3.56
C PRO A 48 1.89 24.85 -2.66
N THR A 49 0.79 24.38 -3.25
CA THR A 49 -0.38 23.88 -2.53
C THR A 49 -0.52 22.38 -2.79
N PRO A 50 -0.47 21.53 -1.75
CA PRO A 50 -0.51 20.09 -1.91
C PRO A 50 -1.95 19.63 -2.24
N ASP A 51 -2.23 19.47 -3.53
CA ASP A 51 -3.54 19.14 -4.11
C ASP A 51 -3.64 17.69 -4.61
N ALA A 52 -2.56 16.92 -4.51
CA ALA A 52 -2.51 15.54 -4.97
C ALA A 52 -1.98 14.59 -3.89
N TRP A 53 -2.24 13.30 -4.09
CA TRP A 53 -1.80 12.22 -3.22
C TRP A 53 -1.11 11.14 -4.03
N GLN A 54 0.15 10.89 -3.70
CA GLN A 54 0.90 9.77 -4.25
C GLN A 54 0.68 8.54 -3.37
N VAL A 55 0.07 7.51 -3.94
CA VAL A 55 -0.11 6.20 -3.33
C VAL A 55 0.92 5.25 -3.96
N THR A 56 1.80 4.72 -3.12
CA THR A 56 2.76 3.68 -3.48
C THR A 56 2.32 2.37 -2.86
N CYS A 57 2.05 1.38 -3.70
CA CYS A 57 1.71 0.03 -3.31
C CYS A 57 2.84 -0.91 -3.69
N ALA A 58 3.52 -1.48 -2.69
CA ALA A 58 4.55 -2.48 -2.88
C ALA A 58 4.05 -3.83 -2.39
N ARG A 59 4.15 -4.85 -3.25
CA ARG A 59 3.77 -6.23 -2.93
C ARG A 59 4.97 -7.15 -3.04
N SER A 60 5.05 -8.09 -2.12
CA SER A 60 6.04 -9.14 -2.12
C SER A 60 5.35 -10.48 -1.89
N GLU A 61 5.68 -11.43 -2.75
CA GLU A 61 5.26 -12.82 -2.65
C GLU A 61 6.53 -13.67 -2.56
N ILE A 62 6.62 -14.48 -1.51
CA ILE A 62 7.68 -15.47 -1.34
C ILE A 62 7.20 -16.76 -1.97
N ARG A 63 7.90 -17.21 -3.03
CA ARG A 63 7.65 -18.50 -3.66
C ARG A 63 8.58 -19.54 -3.08
N ILE A 64 8.02 -20.55 -2.42
CA ILE A 64 8.78 -21.72 -1.97
C ILE A 64 8.79 -22.73 -3.12
N GLY A 65 9.96 -22.96 -3.72
CA GLY A 65 10.18 -24.09 -4.63
C GLY A 65 10.61 -25.35 -3.85
N LEU A 66 10.54 -26.51 -4.49
CA LEU A 66 10.91 -27.82 -3.91
C LEU A 66 12.29 -27.86 -3.21
N TRP A 67 13.20 -26.94 -3.53
CA TRP A 67 14.57 -26.91 -2.99
C TRP A 67 15.06 -25.54 -2.49
N LYS A 68 14.34 -24.44 -2.76
CA LYS A 68 14.77 -23.07 -2.37
C LYS A 68 13.59 -22.10 -2.21
N ILE A 69 13.70 -21.22 -1.22
CA ILE A 69 12.81 -20.06 -1.03
C ILE A 69 13.30 -18.93 -1.93
N HIS A 70 12.46 -18.46 -2.86
CA HIS A 70 12.72 -17.27 -3.66
C HIS A 70 11.86 -16.12 -3.13
N ASN A 71 12.49 -15.13 -2.51
CA ASN A 71 11.81 -13.89 -2.18
C ASN A 71 11.78 -13.02 -3.44
N THR A 72 10.60 -12.83 -4.02
CA THR A 72 10.45 -11.99 -5.21
C THR A 72 9.55 -10.82 -4.85
N THR A 73 10.13 -9.64 -4.70
CA THR A 73 9.35 -8.39 -4.69
C THR A 73 8.84 -8.18 -6.11
N GLN A 74 7.59 -8.54 -6.37
CA GLN A 74 7.10 -8.73 -7.72
C GLN A 74 6.37 -7.52 -8.30
N ASP A 75 5.88 -6.59 -7.47
CA ASP A 75 5.08 -5.48 -7.98
C ASP A 75 5.20 -4.22 -7.11
N ILE A 76 5.66 -3.13 -7.71
CA ILE A 76 5.65 -1.79 -7.11
C ILE A 76 4.86 -0.90 -8.06
N SER A 77 3.67 -0.49 -7.63
CA SER A 77 2.83 0.46 -8.34
C SER A 77 2.84 1.81 -7.63
N VAL A 78 2.92 2.88 -8.41
CA VAL A 78 2.84 4.25 -7.92
C VAL A 78 1.74 4.95 -8.71
N VAL A 79 0.73 5.43 -8.01
CA VAL A 79 -0.41 6.13 -8.61
C VAL A 79 -0.54 7.48 -7.91
N VAL A 80 -0.70 8.54 -8.70
CA VAL A 80 -0.97 9.89 -8.20
C VAL A 80 -2.43 10.20 -8.43
N HIS A 81 -3.13 10.51 -7.34
CA HIS A 81 -4.54 10.86 -7.32
C HIS A 81 -4.69 12.37 -7.08
N THR A 82 -5.56 13.01 -7.85
CA THR A 82 -5.96 14.43 -7.65
C THR A 82 -7.27 14.56 -6.87
N SER A 83 -7.85 13.43 -6.45
CA SER A 83 -9.07 13.38 -5.66
C SER A 83 -8.89 12.43 -4.47
N ALA A 84 -9.14 12.93 -3.27
CA ALA A 84 -9.03 12.15 -2.04
C ALA A 84 -10.01 10.96 -2.02
N GLN A 85 -11.21 11.10 -2.57
CA GLN A 85 -12.16 9.98 -2.65
C GLN A 85 -11.65 8.84 -3.53
N LYS A 86 -11.19 9.17 -4.74
CA LYS A 86 -10.61 8.17 -5.67
C LYS A 86 -9.38 7.49 -5.07
N MET A 87 -8.57 8.24 -4.33
CA MET A 87 -7.45 7.70 -3.59
C MET A 87 -7.89 6.65 -2.55
N ILE A 88 -8.91 6.95 -1.74
CA ILE A 88 -9.43 6.02 -0.73
C ILE A 88 -10.04 4.77 -1.38
N GLU A 89 -10.77 4.94 -2.48
CA GLU A 89 -11.33 3.83 -3.28
C GLU A 89 -10.21 2.92 -3.81
N ASP A 90 -9.15 3.48 -4.37
CA ASP A 90 -7.99 2.73 -4.84
C ASP A 90 -7.29 2.01 -3.68
N ILE A 91 -7.05 2.68 -2.55
CA ILE A 91 -6.46 2.04 -1.36
C ILE A 91 -7.29 0.85 -0.88
N ASN A 92 -8.61 0.99 -0.82
CA ASN A 92 -9.51 -0.11 -0.46
C ASN A 92 -9.43 -1.26 -1.46
N TYR A 93 -9.42 -0.96 -2.76
CA TYR A 93 -9.22 -1.96 -3.80
C TYR A 93 -7.88 -2.69 -3.64
N GLN A 94 -6.77 -1.95 -3.52
CA GLN A 94 -5.42 -2.53 -3.37
C GLN A 94 -5.27 -3.36 -2.08
N THR A 95 -5.99 -2.99 -1.01
CA THR A 95 -6.04 -3.74 0.25
C THR A 95 -6.87 -5.02 0.12
N SER A 96 -7.93 -5.02 -0.70
CA SER A 96 -8.80 -6.17 -0.93
C SER A 96 -8.15 -7.25 -1.82
N LEU A 97 -7.15 -6.88 -2.62
CA LEU A 97 -6.45 -7.80 -3.49
C LEU A 97 -5.70 -8.86 -2.67
N LYS A 98 -6.15 -10.10 -2.80
CA LYS A 98 -5.51 -11.28 -2.19
C LYS A 98 -4.22 -11.64 -2.95
N PRO A 99 -3.24 -12.27 -2.28
CA PRO A 99 -2.07 -12.83 -2.94
C PRO A 99 -2.47 -13.80 -4.05
N SER A 100 -1.80 -13.67 -5.19
CA SER A 100 -2.10 -14.36 -6.45
C SER A 100 -1.86 -15.87 -6.39
N PHE A 101 -1.20 -16.35 -5.33
CA PHE A 101 -0.84 -17.75 -5.19
C PHE A 101 -2.00 -18.65 -4.75
N LEU A 102 -2.93 -18.13 -3.94
CA LEU A 102 -4.08 -18.92 -3.47
C LEU A 102 -5.07 -19.27 -4.60
N SER A 103 -5.14 -18.46 -5.67
CA SER A 103 -6.00 -18.71 -6.82
C SER A 103 -5.44 -19.73 -7.81
N LYS A 104 -4.14 -20.10 -7.70
CA LYS A 104 -3.49 -21.06 -8.60
C LYS A 104 -3.46 -22.51 -8.07
N ILE A 105 -3.76 -22.75 -6.80
CA ILE A 105 -3.81 -24.11 -6.22
C ILE A 105 -5.23 -24.71 -6.35
N SER A 106 -6.21 -23.93 -6.80
CA SER A 106 -7.60 -24.35 -6.96
C SER A 106 -8.02 -24.69 -8.40
N ASN A 107 -7.08 -25.11 -9.26
CA ASN A 107 -7.38 -25.69 -10.58
C ASN A 107 -6.76 -27.09 -10.69
#